data_AF-A0A3S2XY54-F1
#
_entry.id   AF-A0A3S2XY54-F1
#
_cell.length_a   1.000
_cell.length_b   1.000
_cell.length_c   1.000
_cell.angle_alpha   90.00
_cell.angle_beta   90.00
_cell.angle_gamma   90.00
#
_symmetry.space_group_name_H-M   'P 1'
#
loop_
_entity.id
_entity.type
_entity.pdbx_description
1 polymer ?
#
loop_
_entity_poly.entity_id
_entity_poly.type
_entity_poly.pdbx_seq_one_letter_code
_entity_poly.pdbx_strand_id
1 'polypeptide(L)'
;MLSKRAFTTLAACAAFAMASGPAVAQVPASAPSASAPAAESPTAWIDRFVTLNVVPHLRIHAAHDELTKQAALAMVTEHLPRVRALMAAWWQQELAADQPQLAADRTIARLYNEFALWSLDSTGPAHDALVLQALQSETACHPLAEPVTEFDQRLTRLRSLPPEALTQALGHERALLARWGQPRQLPTAKSLPVAAWLEKVRKGDTAGLLPLPGTLRAYGPDARPGQRKEASRARALDRCLLNHWALRSELARPELQADAAARALALARFREGVAIQLPELLWTSREAAGTPLKSDDGYPELPKRFGVEGTVTLVVELDGKGSLLNAQVHDRQLRVPGIPADVRPAAFEALLDEASLAKAKALTYRAPVGDKLKDGVMRATQPFVWALQ
;
A
#
# COMPACT_ATOMS: atom_id res chain seq x y z
N MET A 1 36.15 -24.80 29.25
CA MET A 1 37.24 -23.81 29.38
C MET A 1 36.58 -22.45 29.58
N LEU A 2 36.48 -22.00 30.85
CA LEU A 2 37.08 -20.76 31.40
C LEU A 2 36.50 -19.48 30.74
N SER A 3 35.88 -18.51 31.42
CA SER A 3 36.04 -18.06 32.81
C SER A 3 34.82 -17.22 33.24
N LYS A 4 34.37 -17.46 34.48
CA LYS A 4 33.53 -16.56 35.29
C LYS A 4 34.33 -15.31 35.70
N ARG A 5 33.68 -14.17 35.94
CA ARG A 5 34.05 -13.24 37.01
C ARG A 5 32.80 -12.61 37.64
N ALA A 6 32.58 -12.98 38.89
CA ALA A 6 31.82 -12.23 39.88
C ALA A 6 32.78 -11.29 40.61
N PHE A 7 32.28 -10.15 41.10
CA PHE A 7 32.89 -9.45 42.24
C PHE A 7 31.79 -9.02 43.20
N THR A 8 32.02 -9.31 44.47
CA THR A 8 31.11 -9.18 45.60
C THR A 8 31.69 -8.17 46.58
N THR A 9 30.82 -7.37 47.21
CA THR A 9 30.89 -6.80 48.58
C THR A 9 32.02 -5.85 48.98
N LEU A 10 31.65 -4.71 49.58
CA LEU A 10 31.74 -4.53 51.05
C LEU A 10 30.94 -3.31 51.54
N ALA A 11 30.30 -3.51 52.69
CA ALA A 11 29.54 -2.53 53.46
C ALA A 11 30.44 -1.78 54.44
N ALA A 12 30.01 -0.60 54.89
CA ALA A 12 30.34 -0.09 56.22
C ALA A 12 29.29 0.93 56.69
N CYS A 13 28.71 0.65 57.85
CA CYS A 13 27.86 1.52 58.65
C CYS A 13 28.67 2.64 59.31
N ALA A 14 28.03 3.78 59.61
CA ALA A 14 28.07 4.39 60.93
C ALA A 14 27.07 5.54 61.03
N ALA A 15 26.31 5.53 62.13
CA ALA A 15 25.32 6.50 62.54
C ALA A 15 25.96 7.79 63.06
N PHE A 16 25.23 8.91 62.95
CA PHE A 16 25.31 10.00 63.92
C PHE A 16 23.92 10.61 64.15
N ALA A 17 23.63 10.82 65.43
CA ALA A 17 22.35 11.21 65.98
C ALA A 17 22.23 12.73 66.18
N MET A 18 20.98 13.14 66.44
CA MET A 18 20.51 14.34 67.15
C MET A 18 20.36 15.64 66.37
N ALA A 19 19.11 16.08 66.18
CA ALA A 19 18.50 17.20 66.91
C ALA A 19 17.18 17.60 66.24
N SER A 20 16.07 17.22 66.83
CA SER A 20 14.71 17.64 66.47
C SER A 20 14.40 19.00 67.09
N GLY A 21 14.40 20.05 66.28
CA GLY A 21 13.73 21.32 66.56
C GLY A 21 12.53 21.49 65.63
N PRO A 22 11.44 22.16 66.04
CA PRO A 22 10.32 22.43 65.14
C PRO A 22 10.74 23.54 64.17
N ALA A 23 11.37 23.18 63.07
CA ALA A 23 11.45 24.05 61.92
C ALA A 23 10.05 24.13 61.31
N VAL A 24 9.46 25.31 61.34
CA VAL A 24 8.28 25.64 60.53
C VAL A 24 8.65 25.33 59.09
N ALA A 25 8.18 24.18 58.59
CA ALA A 25 8.38 23.79 57.21
C ALA A 25 7.65 24.82 56.35
N GLN A 26 8.41 25.78 55.81
CA GLN A 26 7.97 26.49 54.63
C GLN A 26 7.75 25.42 53.56
N VAL A 27 6.48 25.17 53.25
CA VAL A 27 6.07 24.40 52.07
C VAL A 27 6.86 24.99 50.90
N PRO A 28 7.78 24.23 50.27
CA PRO A 28 8.43 24.73 49.08
C PRO A 28 7.32 25.05 48.09
N ALA A 29 7.28 26.31 47.65
CA ALA A 29 6.36 26.76 46.63
C ALA A 29 6.39 25.72 45.50
N SER A 30 5.24 25.08 45.28
CA SER A 30 5.04 24.08 44.25
C SER A 30 5.71 24.58 42.99
N ALA A 31 6.75 23.87 42.53
CA ALA A 31 7.30 24.13 41.21
C ALA A 31 6.13 24.19 40.23
N PRO A 32 6.04 25.20 39.35
CA PRO A 32 4.95 25.31 38.42
C PRO A 32 4.83 23.96 37.71
N SER A 33 3.67 23.31 37.85
CA SER A 33 3.33 22.11 37.11
C SER A 33 3.76 22.37 35.68
N ALA A 34 4.71 21.57 35.18
CA ALA A 34 5.15 21.65 33.80
C ALA A 34 3.89 21.67 32.95
N SER A 35 3.64 22.83 32.33
CA SER A 35 2.47 23.04 31.49
C SER A 35 2.42 21.87 30.52
N ALA A 36 1.28 21.16 30.47
CA ALA A 36 1.06 20.16 29.44
C ALA A 36 1.50 20.79 28.10
N PRO A 37 2.30 20.08 27.28
CA PRO A 37 2.82 20.66 26.05
C PRO A 37 1.67 21.27 25.28
N ALA A 38 1.79 22.55 24.93
CA ALA A 38 0.74 23.28 24.23
C ALA A 38 0.34 22.46 23.00
N ALA A 39 -0.97 22.26 22.82
CA ALA A 39 -1.50 21.55 21.66
C ALA A 39 -0.88 22.17 20.40
N GLU A 40 -0.24 21.33 19.60
CA GLU A 40 0.45 21.78 18.40
C GLU A 40 -0.53 22.49 17.46
N SER A 41 -0.10 23.60 16.86
CA SER A 41 -0.95 24.30 15.89
C SER A 41 -1.17 23.42 14.65
N PRO A 42 -2.34 23.49 13.99
CA PRO A 42 -2.60 22.72 12.77
C PRO A 42 -1.51 22.91 11.70
N THR A 43 -1.00 24.13 11.53
CA THR A 43 0.10 24.40 10.60
C THR A 43 1.38 23.66 10.97
N ALA A 44 1.79 23.70 12.24
CA ALA A 44 2.98 22.99 12.71
C ALA A 44 2.83 21.46 12.53
N TRP A 45 1.64 20.93 12.81
CA TRP A 45 1.33 19.53 12.58
C TRP A 45 1.44 19.17 11.09
N ILE A 46 0.86 19.98 10.19
CA ILE A 46 0.89 19.73 8.74
C ILE A 46 2.34 19.78 8.23
N ASP A 47 3.11 20.77 8.63
CA ASP A 47 4.51 20.91 8.19
C ASP A 47 5.36 19.74 8.66
N ARG A 48 5.19 19.31 9.92
CA ARG A 48 5.85 18.11 10.42
C ARG A 48 5.38 16.88 9.66
N PHE A 49 4.08 16.73 9.43
CA PHE A 49 3.53 15.57 8.74
C PHE A 49 4.04 15.48 7.30
N VAL A 50 4.00 16.57 6.53
CA VAL A 50 4.53 16.63 5.16
C VAL A 50 6.01 16.29 5.13
N THR A 51 6.79 16.82 6.07
CA THR A 51 8.23 16.53 6.17
C THR A 51 8.52 15.06 6.45
N LEU A 52 7.73 14.42 7.32
CA LEU A 52 7.97 13.04 7.76
C LEU A 52 7.29 11.98 6.87
N ASN A 53 6.21 12.34 6.16
CA ASN A 53 5.33 11.36 5.50
C ASN A 53 5.00 11.70 4.03
N VAL A 54 5.37 12.87 3.50
CA VAL A 54 5.19 13.19 2.07
C VAL A 54 6.53 13.32 1.38
N VAL A 55 7.44 14.13 1.93
CA VAL A 55 8.78 14.34 1.36
C VAL A 55 9.52 13.01 1.13
N PRO A 56 9.48 12.01 2.04
CA PRO A 56 10.15 10.73 1.80
C PRO A 56 9.65 9.99 0.56
N HIS A 57 8.37 10.10 0.21
CA HIS A 57 7.76 9.45 -0.96
C HIS A 57 8.08 10.18 -2.28
N LEU A 58 8.57 11.41 -2.19
CA LEU A 58 8.92 12.27 -3.32
C LEU A 58 10.44 12.40 -3.51
N ARG A 59 11.27 11.62 -2.80
CA ARG A 59 12.73 11.64 -2.99
C ARG A 59 13.10 11.00 -4.32
N ILE A 60 14.11 11.56 -4.96
CA ILE A 60 14.63 11.15 -6.26
C ILE A 60 16.03 10.57 -6.03
N HIS A 61 16.32 9.40 -6.61
CA HIS A 61 17.64 8.81 -6.49
C HIS A 61 18.69 9.54 -7.35
N ALA A 62 19.94 9.64 -6.85
CA ALA A 62 21.02 10.35 -7.54
C ALA A 62 21.48 9.69 -8.85
N ALA A 63 21.15 8.41 -9.04
CA ALA A 63 21.51 7.63 -10.23
C ALA A 63 20.60 7.88 -11.45
N HIS A 64 19.53 8.68 -11.31
CA HIS A 64 18.79 9.15 -12.48
C HIS A 64 19.65 10.09 -13.33
N ASP A 65 19.37 10.13 -14.63
CA ASP A 65 20.00 11.07 -15.54
C ASP A 65 19.62 12.53 -15.21
N GLU A 66 20.37 13.48 -15.76
CA GLU A 66 20.20 14.91 -15.42
C GLU A 66 18.85 15.48 -15.83
N LEU A 67 18.30 15.06 -16.98
CA LEU A 67 16.98 15.48 -17.45
C LEU A 67 15.90 15.04 -16.46
N THR A 68 15.92 13.77 -16.06
CA THR A 68 14.98 13.20 -15.08
C THR A 68 15.09 13.90 -13.73
N LYS A 69 16.30 14.11 -13.22
CA LYS A 69 16.52 14.78 -11.92
C LYS A 69 15.98 16.21 -11.91
N GLN A 70 16.26 17.00 -12.95
CA GLN A 70 15.81 18.39 -13.05
C GLN A 70 14.28 18.48 -13.14
N ALA A 71 13.67 17.67 -14.00
CA ALA A 71 12.23 17.62 -14.14
C ALA A 71 11.54 17.21 -12.83
N ALA A 72 12.08 16.19 -12.16
CA ALA A 72 11.53 15.69 -10.92
C ALA A 72 11.68 16.72 -9.76
N LEU A 73 12.82 17.41 -9.66
CA LEU A 73 13.00 18.48 -8.68
C LEU A 73 12.00 19.63 -8.90
N ALA A 74 11.76 20.02 -10.15
CA ALA A 74 10.76 21.04 -10.49
C ALA A 74 9.34 20.59 -10.10
N MET A 75 8.97 19.34 -10.36
CA MET A 75 7.69 18.77 -9.95
C MET A 75 7.52 18.81 -8.43
N VAL A 76 8.51 18.36 -7.67
CA VAL A 76 8.45 18.35 -6.19
C VAL A 76 8.35 19.76 -5.63
N THR A 77 9.12 20.70 -6.19
CA THR A 77 9.11 22.10 -5.78
C THR A 77 7.73 22.75 -6.00
N GLU A 78 7.08 22.47 -7.13
CA GLU A 78 5.71 22.94 -7.40
C GLU A 78 4.67 22.24 -6.53
N HIS A 79 4.82 20.93 -6.32
CA HIS A 79 3.80 20.09 -5.72
C HIS A 79 3.72 20.25 -4.20
N LEU A 80 4.86 20.37 -3.50
CA LEU A 80 4.89 20.40 -2.04
C LEU A 80 4.08 21.54 -1.40
N PRO A 81 4.13 22.81 -1.88
CA PRO A 81 3.27 23.88 -1.36
C PRO A 81 1.78 23.58 -1.57
N ARG A 82 1.42 22.96 -2.70
CA ARG A 82 0.04 22.60 -3.01
C ARG A 82 -0.48 21.49 -2.09
N VAL A 83 0.34 20.47 -1.81
CA VAL A 83 -0.02 19.41 -0.85
C VAL A 83 -0.28 20.00 0.53
N ARG A 84 0.57 20.93 1.00
CA ARG A 84 0.32 21.63 2.28
C ARG A 84 -1.02 22.36 2.29
N ALA A 85 -1.32 23.11 1.23
CA ALA A 85 -2.58 23.84 1.10
C ALA A 85 -3.80 22.90 1.06
N LEU A 86 -3.71 21.78 0.33
CA LEU A 86 -4.75 20.76 0.29
C LEU A 86 -4.99 20.13 1.66
N MET A 87 -3.92 19.72 2.34
CA MET A 87 -4.01 19.14 3.68
C MET A 87 -4.60 20.13 4.68
N ALA A 88 -4.23 21.41 4.62
CA ALA A 88 -4.83 22.44 5.45
C ALA A 88 -6.32 22.59 5.20
N ALA A 89 -6.74 22.64 3.92
CA ALA A 89 -8.14 22.72 3.56
C ALA A 89 -8.95 21.51 4.03
N TRP A 90 -8.42 20.29 3.85
CA TRP A 90 -9.06 19.07 4.32
C TRP A 90 -9.16 19.01 5.84
N TRP A 91 -8.09 19.38 6.55
CA TRP A 91 -8.11 19.42 8.01
C TRP A 91 -9.20 20.36 8.53
N GLN A 92 -9.35 21.55 7.93
CA GLN A 92 -10.41 22.49 8.31
C GLN A 92 -11.82 21.93 8.05
N GLN A 93 -12.00 21.21 6.94
CA GLN A 93 -13.27 20.52 6.66
C GLN A 93 -13.58 19.46 7.73
N GLU A 94 -12.58 18.68 8.15
CA GLU A 94 -12.78 17.63 9.15
C GLU A 94 -12.94 18.18 10.58
N LEU A 95 -12.32 19.33 10.92
CA LEU A 95 -12.60 20.02 12.18
C LEU A 95 -14.03 20.55 12.27
N ALA A 96 -14.66 20.86 11.13
CA ALA A 96 -16.05 21.29 11.07
C ALA A 96 -17.05 20.12 11.05
N ALA A 97 -16.57 18.87 11.00
CA ALA A 97 -17.40 17.67 11.00
C ALA A 97 -17.83 17.25 12.41
N ASP A 98 -18.64 16.20 12.48
CA ASP A 98 -19.23 15.63 13.70
C ASP A 98 -18.23 15.11 14.73
N GLN A 99 -16.98 14.85 14.33
CA GLN A 99 -15.93 14.24 15.15
C GLN A 99 -14.57 14.91 14.91
N PRO A 100 -14.37 16.16 15.38
CA PRO A 100 -13.15 16.93 15.11
C PRO A 100 -11.87 16.28 15.65
N GLN A 101 -11.97 15.42 16.67
CA GLN A 101 -10.85 14.64 17.19
C GLN A 101 -10.27 13.64 16.18
N LEU A 102 -11.03 13.27 15.13
CA LEU A 102 -10.57 12.39 14.05
C LEU A 102 -10.03 13.15 12.84
N ALA A 103 -9.94 14.48 12.90
CA ALA A 103 -9.55 15.30 11.75
C ALA A 103 -8.17 14.93 11.19
N ALA A 104 -7.22 14.57 12.06
CA ALA A 104 -5.90 14.13 11.65
C ALA A 104 -5.96 12.83 10.84
N ASP A 105 -6.54 11.76 11.38
CA ASP A 105 -6.61 10.45 10.71
C ASP A 105 -7.40 10.51 9.40
N ARG A 106 -8.50 11.29 9.36
CA ARG A 106 -9.29 11.50 8.13
C ARG A 106 -8.53 12.30 7.07
N THR A 107 -7.74 13.30 7.48
CA THR A 107 -6.85 14.05 6.56
C THR A 107 -5.73 13.15 6.03
N ILE A 108 -5.15 12.32 6.90
CA ILE A 108 -4.15 11.30 6.52
C ILE A 108 -4.75 10.31 5.52
N ALA A 109 -5.98 9.85 5.75
CA ALA A 109 -6.67 8.91 4.85
C ALA A 109 -6.82 9.48 3.44
N ARG A 110 -7.23 10.76 3.32
CA ARG A 110 -7.29 11.46 2.02
C ARG A 110 -5.93 11.49 1.33
N LEU A 111 -4.88 11.87 2.05
CA LEU A 111 -3.53 11.97 1.50
C LEU A 111 -3.00 10.61 1.02
N TYR A 112 -3.15 9.56 1.82
CA TYR A 112 -2.71 8.22 1.41
C TYR A 112 -3.54 7.69 0.24
N ASN A 113 -4.82 8.04 0.18
CA ASN A 113 -5.62 7.75 -0.99
C ASN A 113 -5.11 8.46 -2.25
N GLU A 114 -4.63 9.70 -2.16
CA GLU A 114 -4.03 10.40 -3.30
C GLU A 114 -2.79 9.69 -3.87
N PHE A 115 -1.92 9.12 -3.01
CA PHE A 115 -0.81 8.28 -3.48
C PHE A 115 -1.30 7.06 -4.26
N ALA A 116 -2.33 6.37 -3.76
CA ALA A 116 -2.91 5.21 -4.43
C ALA A 116 -3.60 5.60 -5.74
N LEU A 117 -4.43 6.65 -5.73
CA LEU A 117 -5.07 7.19 -6.93
C LEU A 117 -4.03 7.57 -7.98
N TRP A 118 -2.96 8.27 -7.58
CA TRP A 118 -1.86 8.63 -8.48
C TRP A 118 -1.20 7.41 -9.13
N SER A 119 -1.02 6.31 -8.38
CA SER A 119 -0.47 5.05 -8.91
C SER A 119 -1.35 4.39 -9.99
N LEU A 120 -2.65 4.63 -9.94
CA LEU A 120 -3.65 4.10 -10.86
C LEU A 120 -3.94 5.04 -12.05
N ASP A 121 -3.61 6.32 -11.90
CA ASP A 121 -4.07 7.39 -12.79
C ASP A 121 -3.35 7.42 -14.16
N SER A 122 -4.02 8.04 -15.13
CA SER A 122 -3.47 8.33 -16.45
C SER A 122 -3.99 9.65 -17.00
N THR A 123 -3.16 10.41 -17.71
CA THR A 123 -3.59 11.59 -18.45
C THR A 123 -4.22 11.25 -19.82
N GLY A 124 -4.34 9.96 -20.17
CA GLY A 124 -5.00 9.49 -21.38
C GLY A 124 -4.11 8.62 -22.28
N PRO A 125 -4.59 8.28 -23.49
CA PRO A 125 -3.95 7.28 -24.37
C PRO A 125 -2.50 7.58 -24.75
N ALA A 126 -2.13 8.86 -24.91
CA ALA A 126 -0.75 9.24 -25.23
C ALA A 126 0.23 8.88 -24.09
N HIS A 127 -0.17 9.13 -22.85
CA HIS A 127 0.59 8.75 -21.68
C HIS A 127 0.65 7.22 -21.52
N ASP A 128 -0.47 6.53 -21.73
CA ASP A 128 -0.51 5.07 -21.67
C ASP A 128 0.40 4.42 -22.70
N ALA A 129 0.50 4.97 -23.91
CA ALA A 129 1.41 4.50 -24.95
C ALA A 129 2.88 4.64 -24.54
N LEU A 130 3.26 5.78 -23.95
CA LEU A 130 4.62 6.01 -23.43
C LEU A 130 4.96 5.05 -22.29
N VAL A 131 4.03 4.85 -21.35
CA VAL A 131 4.21 3.91 -20.24
C VAL A 131 4.35 2.48 -20.76
N LEU A 132 3.52 2.06 -21.72
CA LEU A 132 3.64 0.74 -22.34
C LEU A 132 4.96 0.56 -23.07
N GLN A 133 5.43 1.57 -23.80
CA GLN A 133 6.74 1.55 -24.46
C GLN A 133 7.86 1.37 -23.42
N ALA A 134 7.81 2.11 -22.32
CA ALA A 134 8.82 2.01 -21.26
C ALA A 134 8.82 0.62 -20.58
N LEU A 135 7.62 0.07 -20.34
CA LEU A 135 7.43 -1.27 -19.76
C LEU A 135 7.87 -2.43 -20.68
N GLN A 136 8.27 -2.18 -21.93
CA GLN A 136 8.93 -3.20 -22.74
C GLN A 136 10.34 -3.54 -22.21
N SER A 137 10.97 -2.61 -21.49
CA SER A 137 12.29 -2.83 -20.89
C SER A 137 12.21 -3.79 -19.70
N GLU A 138 13.11 -4.76 -19.64
CA GLU A 138 13.22 -5.71 -18.52
C GLU A 138 13.57 -5.01 -17.20
N THR A 139 14.15 -3.82 -17.30
CA THR A 139 14.61 -3.04 -16.16
C THR A 139 13.53 -2.15 -15.55
N ALA A 140 12.31 -2.11 -16.11
CA ALA A 140 11.28 -1.15 -15.68
C ALA A 140 10.86 -1.30 -14.20
N CYS A 141 10.93 -2.51 -13.64
CA CYS A 141 10.70 -2.78 -12.21
C CYS A 141 11.98 -2.98 -11.40
N HIS A 142 13.17 -2.67 -11.93
CA HIS A 142 14.44 -2.80 -11.22
C HIS A 142 14.84 -1.44 -10.64
N PRO A 143 14.74 -1.23 -9.31
CA PRO A 143 15.04 0.07 -8.70
C PRO A 143 16.50 0.44 -8.91
N LEU A 144 16.78 1.74 -8.96
CA LEU A 144 18.15 2.24 -9.06
C LEU A 144 18.91 2.10 -7.74
N ALA A 145 18.22 2.19 -6.60
CA ALA A 145 18.76 1.90 -5.28
C ALA A 145 17.63 1.75 -4.25
N GLU A 146 18.00 1.34 -3.03
CA GLU A 146 17.12 1.34 -1.86
C GLU A 146 17.45 2.50 -0.91
N PRO A 147 16.47 3.04 -0.16
CA PRO A 147 15.05 2.71 -0.19
C PRO A 147 14.37 3.26 -1.44
N VAL A 148 13.49 2.45 -2.02
CA VAL A 148 12.74 2.83 -3.24
C VAL A 148 11.49 3.60 -2.84
N THR A 149 11.34 4.83 -3.34
CA THR A 149 10.14 5.65 -3.14
C THR A 149 9.19 5.48 -4.32
N GLU A 150 7.93 5.86 -4.16
CA GLU A 150 6.88 5.76 -5.17
C GLU A 150 7.20 6.66 -6.35
N PHE A 151 7.62 7.89 -6.08
CA PHE A 151 8.03 8.80 -7.14
C PHE A 151 9.25 8.26 -7.88
N ASP A 152 10.25 7.76 -7.17
CA ASP A 152 11.45 7.15 -7.78
C ASP A 152 11.11 5.92 -8.62
N GLN A 153 10.16 5.07 -8.18
CA GLN A 153 9.68 3.93 -8.96
C GLN A 153 9.02 4.37 -10.26
N ARG A 154 8.19 5.41 -10.22
CA ARG A 154 7.53 5.93 -11.42
C ARG A 154 8.56 6.45 -12.43
N LEU A 155 9.53 7.23 -11.98
CA LEU A 155 10.61 7.73 -12.83
C LEU A 155 11.46 6.57 -13.38
N THR A 156 11.79 5.59 -12.55
CA THR A 156 12.55 4.39 -12.94
C THR A 156 11.86 3.61 -14.06
N ARG A 157 10.53 3.51 -14.05
CA ARG A 157 9.78 2.83 -15.12
C ARG A 157 9.93 3.53 -16.48
N LEU A 158 10.14 4.85 -16.49
CA LEU A 158 10.24 5.67 -17.70
C LEU A 158 11.66 5.76 -18.26
N ARG A 159 12.68 5.36 -17.50
CA ARG A 159 14.11 5.60 -17.83
C ARG A 159 14.59 5.00 -19.15
N SER A 160 13.91 3.98 -19.68
CA SER A 160 14.27 3.36 -20.95
C SER A 160 13.68 4.07 -22.16
N LEU A 161 12.88 5.12 -21.97
CA LEU A 161 12.34 5.90 -23.06
C LEU A 161 13.43 6.72 -23.75
N PRO A 162 13.35 6.91 -25.08
CA PRO A 162 14.17 7.90 -25.78
C PRO A 162 13.96 9.31 -25.21
N PRO A 163 14.94 10.23 -25.31
CA PRO A 163 14.90 11.54 -24.63
C PRO A 163 13.63 12.38 -24.90
N GLU A 164 13.13 12.38 -26.14
CA GLU A 164 11.90 13.10 -26.50
C GLU A 164 10.66 12.49 -25.82
N ALA A 165 10.54 11.16 -25.90
CA ALA A 165 9.45 10.41 -25.27
C ALA A 165 9.50 10.52 -23.74
N LEU A 166 10.70 10.51 -23.15
CA LEU A 166 10.91 10.73 -21.72
C LEU A 166 10.44 12.13 -21.30
N THR A 167 10.79 13.17 -22.06
CA THR A 167 10.34 14.55 -21.78
C THR A 167 8.81 14.64 -21.79
N GLN A 168 8.16 14.02 -22.77
CA GLN A 168 6.70 13.97 -22.85
C GLN A 168 6.10 13.20 -21.65
N ALA A 169 6.66 12.04 -21.30
CA ALA A 169 6.21 11.24 -20.16
C ALA A 169 6.34 12.00 -18.83
N LEU A 170 7.45 12.71 -18.62
CA LEU A 170 7.65 13.58 -17.45
C LEU A 170 6.63 14.72 -17.40
N GLY A 171 6.26 15.29 -18.56
CA GLY A 171 5.17 16.26 -18.64
C GLY A 171 3.83 15.69 -18.15
N HIS A 172 3.53 14.44 -18.50
CA HIS A 172 2.35 13.74 -17.99
C HIS A 172 2.43 13.47 -16.49
N GLU A 173 3.57 13.05 -15.95
CA GLU A 173 3.76 12.86 -14.50
C GLU A 173 3.51 14.16 -13.71
N ARG A 174 4.00 15.30 -14.22
CA ARG A 174 3.70 16.62 -13.65
C ARG A 174 2.19 16.91 -13.66
N ALA A 175 1.52 16.64 -14.78
CA ALA A 175 0.07 16.84 -14.89
C ALA A 175 -0.72 15.93 -13.94
N LEU A 176 -0.27 14.69 -13.70
CA LEU A 176 -0.87 13.79 -12.71
C LEU A 176 -0.74 14.33 -11.28
N LEU A 177 0.45 14.78 -10.88
CA LEU A 177 0.66 15.43 -9.58
C LEU A 177 -0.21 16.68 -9.43
N ALA A 178 -0.44 17.39 -10.54
CA ALA A 178 -1.30 18.56 -10.54
C ALA A 178 -2.80 18.25 -10.38
N ARG A 179 -3.23 16.99 -10.43
CA ARG A 179 -4.63 16.61 -10.17
C ARG A 179 -4.94 16.27 -8.73
N TRP A 180 -3.95 16.19 -7.84
CA TRP A 180 -4.17 15.86 -6.44
C TRP A 180 -5.24 16.77 -5.81
N GLY A 181 -6.19 16.15 -5.10
CA GLY A 181 -7.36 16.82 -4.52
C GLY A 181 -8.51 17.11 -5.49
N GLN A 182 -8.39 16.74 -6.77
CA GLN A 182 -9.45 16.87 -7.76
C GLN A 182 -10.18 15.54 -8.00
N PRO A 183 -11.51 15.58 -8.21
CA PRO A 183 -12.28 14.40 -8.66
C PRO A 183 -11.70 13.85 -9.96
N ARG A 184 -11.59 12.52 -10.05
CA ARG A 184 -11.17 11.84 -11.27
C ARG A 184 -11.82 10.46 -11.38
N GLN A 185 -12.22 10.11 -12.59
CA GLN A 185 -12.74 8.79 -12.88
C GLN A 185 -11.57 7.87 -13.23
N LEU A 186 -11.33 6.87 -12.39
CA LEU A 186 -10.33 5.84 -12.65
C LEU A 186 -11.01 4.58 -13.19
N PRO A 187 -10.44 3.94 -14.22
CA PRO A 187 -10.92 2.63 -14.63
C PRO A 187 -10.75 1.67 -13.45
N THR A 188 -11.81 0.92 -13.13
CA THR A 188 -11.69 -0.21 -12.21
C THR A 188 -11.33 -1.43 -13.03
N ALA A 189 -10.12 -1.95 -12.84
CA ALA A 189 -9.67 -3.15 -13.52
C ALA A 189 -9.35 -4.25 -12.49
N LYS A 190 -9.60 -5.51 -12.86
CA LYS A 190 -9.10 -6.63 -12.08
C LYS A 190 -7.61 -6.75 -12.30
N SER A 191 -6.82 -6.86 -11.24
CA SER A 191 -5.38 -7.09 -11.35
C SER A 191 -5.06 -8.28 -12.24
N LEU A 192 -3.86 -8.30 -12.81
CA LEU A 192 -3.37 -9.44 -13.58
C LEU A 192 -3.43 -10.72 -12.72
N PRO A 193 -3.79 -11.90 -13.29
CA PRO A 193 -3.98 -13.14 -12.55
C PRO A 193 -2.64 -13.84 -12.22
N VAL A 194 -1.67 -13.09 -11.69
CA VAL A 194 -0.29 -13.52 -11.41
C VAL A 194 -0.24 -14.84 -10.66
N ALA A 195 -1.01 -14.98 -9.57
CA ALA A 195 -1.00 -16.19 -8.75
C ALA A 195 -1.45 -17.42 -9.54
N ALA A 196 -2.52 -17.31 -10.32
CA ALA A 196 -3.01 -18.40 -11.15
C ALA A 196 -2.00 -18.79 -12.23
N TRP A 197 -1.27 -17.81 -12.79
CA TRP A 197 -0.24 -18.07 -13.79
C TRP A 197 1.01 -18.71 -13.19
N LEU A 198 1.44 -18.29 -12.00
CA LEU A 198 2.52 -18.96 -11.29
C LEU A 198 2.18 -20.42 -10.99
N GLU A 199 0.93 -20.72 -10.62
CA GLU A 199 0.48 -22.11 -10.43
C GLU A 199 0.55 -22.93 -11.72
N LYS A 200 0.22 -22.35 -12.87
CA LYS A 200 0.41 -23.01 -14.17
C LYS A 200 1.88 -23.29 -14.44
N VAL A 201 2.73 -22.28 -14.29
CA VAL A 201 4.19 -22.41 -14.50
C VAL A 201 4.79 -23.46 -13.56
N ARG A 202 4.36 -23.53 -12.29
CA ARG A 202 4.77 -24.55 -11.31
C ARG A 202 4.40 -25.96 -11.75
N LYS A 203 3.30 -26.12 -12.49
CA LYS A 203 2.83 -27.40 -13.05
C LYS A 203 3.44 -27.72 -14.42
N GLY A 204 4.32 -26.85 -14.94
CA GLY A 204 4.93 -26.99 -16.27
C GLY A 204 4.03 -26.52 -17.42
N ASP A 205 2.86 -25.92 -17.13
CA ASP A 205 2.01 -25.28 -18.14
C ASP A 205 2.49 -23.84 -18.37
N THR A 206 3.30 -23.65 -19.41
CA THR A 206 3.85 -22.34 -19.81
C THR A 206 3.23 -21.83 -21.12
N ALA A 207 2.16 -22.46 -21.60
CA ALA A 207 1.54 -22.09 -22.86
C ALA A 207 1.03 -20.64 -22.83
N GLY A 208 1.52 -19.81 -23.77
CA GLY A 208 1.15 -18.40 -23.88
C GLY A 208 1.77 -17.49 -22.81
N LEU A 209 2.75 -17.96 -22.04
CA LEU A 209 3.47 -17.18 -21.04
C LEU A 209 4.95 -16.99 -21.44
N LEU A 210 5.51 -15.82 -21.15
CA LEU A 210 6.95 -15.63 -21.26
C LEU A 210 7.67 -16.40 -20.15
N PRO A 211 8.96 -16.79 -20.34
CA PRO A 211 9.76 -17.40 -19.29
C PRO A 211 9.79 -16.53 -18.03
N LEU A 212 9.70 -17.17 -16.87
CA LEU A 212 9.79 -16.48 -15.59
C LEU A 212 11.23 -15.93 -15.40
N PRO A 213 11.42 -14.62 -15.18
CA PRO A 213 12.74 -14.04 -14.96
C PRO A 213 13.48 -14.70 -13.79
N GLY A 214 14.82 -14.81 -13.89
CA GLY A 214 15.64 -15.42 -12.83
C GLY A 214 15.53 -14.73 -11.47
N THR A 215 15.23 -13.43 -11.44
CA THR A 215 14.94 -12.65 -10.22
C THR A 215 13.68 -13.13 -9.50
N LEU A 216 12.76 -13.80 -10.21
CA LEU A 216 11.51 -14.34 -9.70
C LEU A 216 11.56 -15.85 -9.45
N ARG A 217 12.74 -16.49 -9.51
CA ARG A 217 12.88 -17.96 -9.34
C ARG A 217 12.24 -18.51 -8.06
N ALA A 218 12.21 -17.73 -6.98
CA ALA A 218 11.61 -18.14 -5.71
C ALA A 218 10.07 -18.33 -5.78
N TYR A 219 9.44 -17.84 -6.85
CA TYR A 219 8.02 -18.02 -7.13
C TYR A 219 7.74 -19.17 -8.12
N GLY A 220 8.77 -19.64 -8.84
CA GLY A 220 8.66 -20.63 -9.91
C GLY A 220 8.80 -22.09 -9.45
N PRO A 221 8.84 -23.04 -10.42
CA PRO A 221 8.98 -24.47 -10.15
C PRO A 221 10.32 -24.81 -9.49
N ASP A 222 11.39 -24.08 -9.81
CA ASP A 222 12.74 -24.31 -9.29
C ASP A 222 12.93 -23.84 -7.83
N ALA A 223 11.90 -23.26 -7.21
CA ALA A 223 11.95 -22.88 -5.81
C ALA A 223 12.07 -24.12 -4.92
N ARG A 224 13.11 -24.16 -4.08
CA ARG A 224 13.32 -25.25 -3.12
C ARG A 224 12.10 -25.39 -2.18
N PRO A 225 11.75 -26.63 -1.77
CA PRO A 225 10.74 -26.84 -0.73
C PRO A 225 11.02 -25.97 0.50
N GLY A 226 10.01 -25.25 1.00
CA GLY A 226 10.14 -24.32 2.13
C GLY A 226 10.70 -22.92 1.80
N GLN A 227 11.23 -22.69 0.59
CA GLN A 227 11.66 -21.37 0.12
C GLN A 227 10.72 -20.74 -0.92
N ARG A 228 9.66 -21.47 -1.28
CA ARG A 228 8.65 -21.01 -2.23
C ARG A 228 7.90 -19.82 -1.64
N LYS A 229 7.91 -18.71 -2.38
CA LYS A 229 7.14 -17.51 -2.05
C LYS A 229 5.76 -17.57 -2.70
N GLU A 230 4.78 -16.96 -2.04
CA GLU A 230 3.44 -16.76 -2.58
C GLU A 230 3.28 -15.35 -3.14
N ALA A 231 2.68 -15.21 -4.31
CA ALA A 231 2.46 -13.90 -4.95
C ALA A 231 1.59 -12.97 -4.10
N SER A 232 0.63 -13.51 -3.36
CA SER A 232 -0.22 -12.74 -2.43
C SER A 232 0.56 -12.10 -1.28
N ARG A 233 1.78 -12.57 -1.02
CA ARG A 233 2.68 -12.06 0.02
C ARG A 233 3.93 -11.38 -0.56
N ALA A 234 3.91 -11.08 -1.86
CA ALA A 234 5.01 -10.41 -2.52
C ALA A 234 5.17 -8.98 -1.97
N ARG A 235 6.40 -8.61 -1.61
CA ARG A 235 6.75 -7.22 -1.28
C ARG A 235 6.59 -6.32 -2.50
N ALA A 236 6.50 -5.00 -2.32
CA ALA A 236 6.29 -4.03 -3.40
C ALA A 236 7.16 -4.28 -4.65
N LEU A 237 8.46 -4.50 -4.46
CA LEU A 237 9.38 -4.77 -5.56
C LEU A 237 9.06 -6.09 -6.30
N ASP A 238 8.92 -7.19 -5.56
CA ASP A 238 8.54 -8.50 -6.13
C ASP A 238 7.18 -8.40 -6.84
N ARG A 239 6.25 -7.62 -6.30
CA ARG A 239 4.92 -7.38 -6.88
C ARG A 239 5.02 -6.61 -8.20
N CYS A 240 5.90 -5.61 -8.29
CA CYS A 240 6.20 -4.94 -9.56
C CYS A 240 6.73 -5.93 -10.59
N LEU A 241 7.77 -6.69 -10.25
CA LEU A 241 8.41 -7.66 -11.15
C LEU A 241 7.41 -8.73 -11.64
N LEU A 242 6.59 -9.27 -10.74
CA LEU A 242 5.57 -10.27 -11.06
C LEU A 242 4.50 -9.72 -12.01
N ASN A 243 3.98 -8.52 -11.74
CA ASN A 243 2.99 -7.89 -12.60
C ASN A 243 3.59 -7.45 -13.93
N HIS A 244 4.86 -7.07 -13.96
CA HIS A 244 5.58 -6.72 -15.19
C HIS A 244 5.79 -7.95 -16.08
N TRP A 245 6.20 -9.08 -15.52
CA TRP A 245 6.24 -10.37 -16.22
C TRP A 245 4.86 -10.76 -16.76
N ALA A 246 3.81 -10.61 -15.96
CA ALA A 246 2.46 -10.93 -16.38
C ALA A 246 1.96 -9.98 -17.50
N LEU A 247 2.22 -8.68 -17.40
CA LEU A 247 1.89 -7.70 -18.43
C LEU A 247 2.59 -8.05 -19.75
N ARG A 248 3.90 -8.31 -19.72
CA ARG A 248 4.65 -8.69 -20.93
C ARG A 248 4.13 -9.98 -21.54
N SER A 249 3.69 -10.94 -20.73
CA SER A 249 3.07 -12.18 -21.21
C SER A 249 1.70 -11.95 -21.83
N GLU A 250 0.84 -11.07 -21.27
CA GLU A 250 -0.40 -10.64 -21.95
C GLU A 250 -0.08 -9.98 -23.30
N LEU A 251 0.83 -9.00 -23.31
CA LEU A 251 1.17 -8.22 -24.51
C LEU A 251 1.91 -9.03 -25.60
N ALA A 252 2.47 -10.20 -25.27
CA ALA A 252 3.06 -11.09 -26.25
C ALA A 252 2.03 -11.82 -27.12
N ARG A 253 0.74 -11.80 -26.74
CA ARG A 253 -0.35 -12.42 -27.48
C ARG A 253 -0.71 -11.59 -28.72
N PRO A 254 -0.69 -12.16 -29.95
CA PRO A 254 -0.94 -11.41 -31.19
C PRO A 254 -2.27 -10.63 -31.19
N GLU A 255 -3.33 -11.22 -30.63
CA GLU A 255 -4.65 -10.62 -30.52
C GLU A 255 -4.68 -9.35 -29.66
N LEU A 256 -3.78 -9.24 -28.68
CA LEU A 256 -3.69 -8.06 -27.82
C LEU A 256 -2.78 -6.97 -28.42
N GLN A 257 -1.90 -7.31 -29.37
CA GLN A 257 -1.02 -6.31 -30.00
C GLN A 257 -1.79 -5.38 -30.95
N ALA A 258 -2.79 -5.91 -31.65
CA ALA A 258 -3.58 -5.15 -32.62
C ALA A 258 -4.68 -4.27 -31.98
N ASP A 259 -5.11 -4.57 -30.74
CA ASP A 259 -6.21 -3.87 -30.08
C ASP A 259 -5.70 -2.84 -29.05
N ALA A 260 -5.93 -1.55 -29.32
CA ALA A 260 -5.56 -0.47 -28.40
C ALA A 260 -6.34 -0.51 -27.07
N ALA A 261 -7.63 -0.90 -27.10
CA ALA A 261 -8.44 -0.99 -25.89
C ALA A 261 -7.97 -2.15 -25.01
N ALA A 262 -7.59 -3.27 -25.62
CA ALA A 262 -7.07 -4.40 -24.88
C ALA A 262 -5.69 -4.12 -24.25
N ARG A 263 -4.81 -3.37 -24.93
CA ARG A 263 -3.55 -2.89 -24.34
C ARG A 263 -3.77 -1.90 -23.19
N ALA A 264 -4.72 -0.98 -23.35
CA ALA A 264 -5.09 -0.05 -22.28
C ALA A 264 -5.64 -0.79 -21.06
N LEU A 265 -6.47 -1.82 -21.27
CA LEU A 265 -6.96 -2.68 -20.20
C LEU A 265 -5.81 -3.42 -19.52
N ALA A 266 -4.91 -4.06 -20.27
CA ALA A 266 -3.74 -4.75 -19.70
C ALA A 266 -2.87 -3.80 -18.84
N LEU A 267 -2.65 -2.57 -19.30
CA LEU A 267 -1.97 -1.54 -18.52
C LEU A 267 -2.74 -1.16 -17.24
N ALA A 268 -4.05 -1.00 -17.32
CA ALA A 268 -4.88 -0.74 -16.14
C ALA A 268 -4.77 -1.89 -15.13
N ARG A 269 -4.78 -3.16 -15.58
CA ARG A 269 -4.58 -4.33 -14.70
C ARG A 269 -3.19 -4.36 -14.07
N PHE A 270 -2.17 -3.96 -14.82
CA PHE A 270 -0.81 -3.80 -14.29
C PHE A 270 -0.78 -2.74 -13.19
N ARG A 271 -1.36 -1.56 -13.44
CA ARG A 271 -1.46 -0.48 -12.44
C ARG A 271 -2.15 -0.94 -11.17
N GLU A 272 -3.27 -1.65 -11.28
CA GLU A 272 -3.96 -2.24 -10.13
C GLU A 272 -3.08 -3.22 -9.35
N GLY A 273 -2.34 -4.08 -10.05
CA GLY A 273 -1.44 -5.05 -9.43
C GLY A 273 -0.23 -4.42 -8.72
N VAL A 274 0.21 -3.24 -9.16
CA VAL A 274 1.37 -2.52 -8.56
C VAL A 274 0.96 -1.28 -7.77
N ALA A 275 -0.34 -1.04 -7.62
CA ALA A 275 -0.86 0.11 -6.90
C ALA A 275 -0.36 0.09 -5.46
N ILE A 276 -0.02 1.27 -4.95
CA ILE A 276 0.44 1.39 -3.58
C ILE A 276 -0.72 1.13 -2.62
N GLN A 277 -0.41 0.36 -1.58
CA GLN A 277 -1.36 0.03 -0.53
C GLN A 277 -0.98 0.75 0.77
N LEU A 278 -1.97 1.04 1.62
CA LEU A 278 -1.75 1.72 2.89
C LEU A 278 -0.63 1.13 3.77
N PRO A 279 -0.44 -0.21 3.90
CA PRO A 279 0.66 -0.76 4.70
C PRO A 279 2.04 -0.33 4.21
N GLU A 280 2.19 -0.02 2.92
CA GLU A 280 3.46 0.40 2.32
C GLU A 280 3.73 1.88 2.63
N LEU A 281 2.68 2.71 2.59
CA LEU A 281 2.71 4.12 2.99
C LEU A 281 3.01 4.31 4.48
N LEU A 282 2.67 3.32 5.30
CA LEU A 282 2.92 3.32 6.74
C LEU A 282 4.29 2.74 7.13
N TRP A 283 5.02 2.11 6.19
CA TRP A 283 6.33 1.53 6.47
C TRP A 283 7.48 2.51 6.26
N THR A 284 7.27 3.49 5.37
CA THR A 284 8.14 4.66 5.19
C THR A 284 7.96 5.67 6.32
N SER A 285 6.76 5.73 6.93
CA SER A 285 6.56 6.37 8.23
C SER A 285 7.02 5.40 9.33
N ARG A 286 7.61 5.90 10.40
CA ARG A 286 8.20 5.05 11.47
C ARG A 286 7.18 4.21 12.27
N GLU A 287 5.90 4.19 11.88
CA GLU A 287 4.80 3.64 12.67
C GLU A 287 4.56 2.12 12.47
N ALA A 288 5.00 1.51 11.37
CA ALA A 288 4.70 0.09 11.10
C ALA A 288 5.67 -0.95 11.72
N ALA A 289 6.72 -0.52 12.41
CA ALA A 289 7.71 -1.45 12.96
C ALA A 289 7.31 -1.97 14.35
N GLY A 290 6.43 -2.97 14.43
CA GLY A 290 6.51 -3.89 15.57
C GLY A 290 5.30 -4.67 16.06
N THR A 291 4.07 -4.40 15.64
CA THR A 291 2.92 -5.07 16.28
C THR A 291 2.14 -5.93 15.29
N PRO A 292 2.09 -7.26 15.46
CA PRO A 292 1.03 -8.06 14.87
C PRO A 292 -0.27 -7.58 15.49
N LEU A 293 -1.03 -6.84 14.70
CA LEU A 293 -2.32 -6.30 15.07
C LEU A 293 -3.36 -7.44 15.08
N LYS A 294 -3.31 -8.29 16.11
CA LYS A 294 -4.41 -9.19 16.43
C LYS A 294 -5.45 -8.34 17.15
N SER A 295 -6.61 -8.19 16.54
CA SER A 295 -7.78 -7.73 17.28
C SER A 295 -8.46 -8.93 17.92
N ASP A 296 -9.02 -8.72 19.11
CA ASP A 296 -9.79 -9.74 19.81
C ASP A 296 -11.18 -9.96 19.17
N ASP A 297 -11.64 -9.02 18.34
CA ASP A 297 -12.95 -9.02 17.65
C ASP A 297 -12.91 -9.59 16.22
N GLY A 298 -11.73 -9.97 15.72
CA GLY A 298 -11.53 -10.44 14.35
C GLY A 298 -11.58 -9.36 13.26
N TYR A 299 -11.67 -8.07 13.63
CA TYR A 299 -11.56 -6.90 12.77
C TYR A 299 -10.10 -6.45 12.59
N PRO A 300 -9.55 -6.37 11.37
CA PRO A 300 -8.16 -5.93 11.20
C PRO A 300 -7.93 -4.51 11.74
N GLU A 301 -6.93 -4.33 12.60
CA GLU A 301 -6.71 -3.05 13.31
C GLU A 301 -6.40 -1.88 12.37
N LEU A 302 -5.75 -2.12 11.23
CA LEU A 302 -5.42 -1.04 10.30
C LEU A 302 -6.68 -0.42 9.66
N PRO A 303 -7.59 -1.21 9.06
CA PRO A 303 -8.97 -0.79 8.80
C PRO A 303 -9.67 -0.11 9.98
N LYS A 304 -9.53 -0.66 11.19
CA LYS A 304 -10.17 -0.12 12.40
C LYS A 304 -9.68 1.30 12.72
N ARG A 305 -8.38 1.55 12.67
CA ARG A 305 -7.76 2.88 12.88
C ARG A 305 -8.36 3.94 11.97
N PHE A 306 -8.56 3.60 10.69
CA PHE A 306 -9.08 4.54 9.70
C PHE A 306 -10.60 4.52 9.55
N GLY A 307 -11.31 3.76 10.38
CA GLY A 307 -12.76 3.69 10.30
C GLY A 307 -13.28 3.02 9.02
N VAL A 308 -12.47 2.16 8.37
CA VAL A 308 -12.84 1.53 7.09
C VAL A 308 -13.97 0.55 7.35
N GLU A 309 -15.08 0.69 6.65
CA GLU A 309 -16.25 -0.19 6.73
C GLU A 309 -16.73 -0.59 5.33
N GLY A 310 -17.55 -1.63 5.22
CA GLY A 310 -18.21 -1.96 3.97
C GLY A 310 -18.33 -3.46 3.70
N THR A 311 -18.45 -3.82 2.43
CA THR A 311 -18.61 -5.21 1.99
C THR A 311 -17.48 -5.63 1.07
N VAL A 312 -16.85 -6.76 1.38
CA VAL A 312 -15.96 -7.48 0.46
C VAL A 312 -16.72 -8.68 -0.07
N THR A 313 -16.90 -8.73 -1.39
CA THR A 313 -17.61 -9.81 -2.06
C THR A 313 -16.60 -10.79 -2.64
N LEU A 314 -16.68 -12.05 -2.21
CA LEU A 314 -15.83 -13.12 -2.73
C LEU A 314 -16.59 -13.98 -3.74
N VAL A 315 -15.88 -14.51 -4.71
CA VAL A 315 -16.30 -15.69 -5.47
C VAL A 315 -15.63 -16.91 -4.84
N VAL A 316 -16.43 -17.86 -4.38
CA VAL A 316 -15.98 -19.12 -3.79
C VAL A 316 -16.29 -20.28 -4.72
N GLU A 317 -15.41 -21.27 -4.75
CA GLU A 317 -15.58 -22.51 -5.49
C GLU A 317 -15.62 -23.66 -4.50
N LEU A 318 -16.71 -24.43 -4.54
CA LEU A 318 -16.97 -25.54 -3.64
C LEU A 318 -17.04 -26.85 -4.42
N ASP A 319 -16.53 -27.93 -3.83
CA ASP A 319 -16.74 -29.28 -4.36
C ASP A 319 -18.16 -29.80 -4.04
N GLY A 320 -18.50 -30.98 -4.57
CA GLY A 320 -19.79 -31.64 -4.30
C GLY A 320 -20.04 -32.03 -2.84
N LYS A 321 -19.03 -31.94 -1.96
CA LYS A 321 -19.15 -32.18 -0.51
C LYS A 321 -19.31 -30.88 0.28
N GLY A 322 -19.20 -29.72 -0.38
CA GLY A 322 -19.18 -28.41 0.28
C GLY A 322 -17.81 -27.99 0.79
N SER A 323 -16.73 -28.66 0.41
CA SER A 323 -15.37 -28.23 0.74
C SER A 323 -14.96 -27.04 -0.12
N LEU A 324 -14.34 -26.03 0.50
CA LEU A 324 -13.80 -24.87 -0.22
C LEU A 324 -12.57 -25.28 -1.04
N LEU A 325 -12.69 -25.20 -2.37
CA LEU A 325 -11.59 -25.42 -3.32
C LEU A 325 -10.78 -24.14 -3.53
N ASN A 326 -11.47 -23.01 -3.67
CA ASN A 326 -10.86 -21.72 -3.97
C ASN A 326 -11.74 -20.55 -3.49
N ALA A 327 -11.12 -19.43 -3.19
CA ALA A 327 -11.81 -18.18 -2.88
C ALA A 327 -11.00 -17.00 -3.45
N GLN A 328 -11.68 -16.08 -4.13
CA GLN A 328 -11.08 -14.89 -4.71
C GLN A 328 -11.94 -13.67 -4.47
N VAL A 329 -11.30 -12.51 -4.29
CA VAL A 329 -12.02 -11.24 -4.18
C VAL A 329 -12.61 -10.87 -5.54
N HIS A 330 -13.89 -10.53 -5.55
CA HIS A 330 -14.62 -10.18 -6.76
C HIS A 330 -14.93 -8.69 -6.85
N ASP A 331 -15.44 -8.12 -5.75
CA ASP A 331 -15.88 -6.73 -5.67
C ASP A 331 -15.72 -6.19 -4.24
N ARG A 332 -15.65 -4.87 -4.11
CA ARG A 332 -15.49 -4.16 -2.85
C ARG A 332 -16.37 -2.91 -2.84
N GLN A 333 -17.17 -2.76 -1.80
CA GLN A 333 -17.96 -1.57 -1.55
C GLN A 333 -17.55 -1.04 -0.18
N LEU A 334 -16.55 -0.17 -0.17
CA LEU A 334 -15.93 0.32 1.06
C LEU A 334 -16.22 1.80 1.28
N ARG A 335 -16.31 2.19 2.54
CA ARG A 335 -16.37 3.56 3.01
C ARG A 335 -15.20 3.80 3.93
N VAL A 336 -14.58 4.97 3.79
CA VAL A 336 -13.47 5.41 4.64
C VAL A 336 -13.76 6.84 5.08
N PRO A 337 -13.94 7.09 6.39
CA PRO A 337 -14.06 8.43 6.93
C PRO A 337 -12.95 9.35 6.40
N GLY A 338 -13.34 10.56 6.01
CA GLY A 338 -12.46 11.50 5.34
C GLY A 338 -12.42 11.36 3.82
N ILE A 339 -12.70 10.21 3.21
CA ILE A 339 -12.75 10.11 1.74
C ILE A 339 -14.18 10.42 1.26
N PRO A 340 -14.37 11.38 0.33
CA PRO A 340 -15.68 11.65 -0.25
C PRO A 340 -16.30 10.40 -0.88
N ALA A 341 -17.64 10.26 -0.81
CA ALA A 341 -18.33 9.05 -1.25
C ALA A 341 -18.23 8.77 -2.77
N ASP A 342 -17.97 9.81 -3.56
CA ASP A 342 -17.74 9.73 -5.01
C ASP A 342 -16.28 9.45 -5.38
N VAL A 343 -15.38 9.35 -4.39
CA VAL A 343 -13.96 9.07 -4.58
C VAL A 343 -13.64 7.63 -4.17
N ARG A 344 -13.00 6.88 -5.07
CA ARG A 344 -12.54 5.50 -4.82
C ARG A 344 -11.53 5.48 -3.66
N PRO A 345 -11.72 4.67 -2.61
CA PRO A 345 -10.77 4.54 -1.49
C PRO A 345 -9.63 3.57 -1.83
N ALA A 346 -8.95 3.81 -2.96
CA ALA A 346 -7.94 2.93 -3.56
C ALA A 346 -6.85 2.43 -2.59
N ALA A 347 -6.36 3.26 -1.65
CA ALA A 347 -5.32 2.86 -0.70
C ALA A 347 -5.80 1.80 0.33
N PHE A 348 -7.13 1.67 0.49
CA PHE A 348 -7.77 0.88 1.54
C PHE A 348 -8.42 -0.40 1.03
N GLU A 349 -8.53 -0.56 -0.30
CA GLU A 349 -9.29 -1.65 -0.92
C GLU A 349 -8.80 -3.04 -0.52
N ALA A 350 -7.48 -3.25 -0.44
CA ALA A 350 -6.95 -4.57 -0.10
C ALA A 350 -6.97 -4.88 1.40
N LEU A 351 -7.31 -3.92 2.28
CA LEU A 351 -7.09 -4.08 3.72
C LEU A 351 -8.00 -5.11 4.38
N LEU A 352 -9.18 -5.35 3.81
CA LEU A 352 -10.15 -6.32 4.32
C LEU A 352 -10.12 -7.65 3.54
N ASP A 353 -9.30 -7.77 2.50
CA ASP A 353 -9.28 -8.93 1.62
C ASP A 353 -8.79 -10.20 2.34
N GLU A 354 -7.64 -10.14 3.01
CA GLU A 354 -7.06 -11.30 3.71
C GLU A 354 -7.99 -11.79 4.82
N ALA A 355 -8.57 -10.87 5.59
CA ALA A 355 -9.51 -11.19 6.65
C ALA A 355 -10.80 -11.81 6.10
N SER A 356 -11.28 -11.33 4.95
CA SER A 356 -12.46 -11.90 4.27
C SER A 356 -12.17 -13.30 3.74
N LEU A 357 -11.01 -13.50 3.12
CA LEU A 357 -10.55 -14.81 2.64
C LEU A 357 -10.35 -15.80 3.80
N ALA A 358 -9.83 -15.34 4.94
CA ALA A 358 -9.70 -16.15 6.15
C ALA A 358 -11.06 -16.54 6.72
N LYS A 359 -12.02 -15.59 6.81
CA LYS A 359 -13.41 -15.89 7.20
C LYS A 359 -14.03 -16.93 6.26
N ALA A 360 -13.87 -16.78 4.94
CA ALA A 360 -14.37 -17.75 3.97
C ALA A 360 -13.80 -19.16 4.21
N LYS A 361 -12.50 -19.29 4.47
CA LYS A 361 -11.87 -20.58 4.78
C LYS A 361 -12.36 -21.20 6.09
N ALA A 362 -12.79 -20.38 7.04
CA ALA A 362 -13.32 -20.84 8.33
C ALA A 362 -14.82 -21.20 8.27
N LEU A 363 -15.54 -20.80 7.22
CA LEU A 363 -16.96 -21.13 7.07
C LEU A 363 -17.14 -22.61 6.74
N THR A 364 -18.14 -23.23 7.37
CA THR A 364 -18.65 -24.53 6.95
C THR A 364 -19.74 -24.31 5.91
N TYR A 365 -19.49 -24.75 4.68
CA TYR A 365 -20.46 -24.65 3.60
C TYR A 365 -21.32 -25.90 3.53
N ARG A 366 -22.60 -25.73 3.17
CA ARG A 366 -23.47 -26.86 2.89
C ARG A 366 -23.11 -27.47 1.54
N ALA A 367 -23.21 -28.79 1.43
CA ALA A 367 -23.03 -29.49 0.17
C ALA A 367 -23.97 -28.90 -0.90
N PRO A 368 -23.45 -28.57 -2.10
CA PRO A 368 -24.29 -28.10 -3.20
C PRO A 368 -25.37 -29.12 -3.56
N VAL A 369 -26.58 -28.64 -3.86
CA VAL A 369 -27.63 -29.48 -4.46
C VAL A 369 -27.21 -29.78 -5.91
N GLY A 370 -27.41 -31.02 -6.37
CA GLY A 370 -26.74 -31.59 -7.54
C GLY A 370 -26.91 -30.81 -8.87
N ASP A 371 -27.98 -30.02 -9.00
CA ASP A 371 -28.25 -29.15 -10.14
C ASP A 371 -27.36 -27.89 -10.20
N LYS A 372 -26.66 -27.55 -9.12
CA LYS A 372 -25.77 -26.38 -9.02
C LYS A 372 -24.30 -26.68 -9.30
N LEU A 373 -23.94 -27.96 -9.46
CA LEU A 373 -22.59 -28.38 -9.80
C LEU A 373 -22.38 -28.31 -11.32
N LYS A 374 -21.34 -27.59 -11.75
CA LYS A 374 -20.81 -27.65 -13.11
C LYS A 374 -19.43 -28.28 -13.06
N ASP A 375 -19.25 -29.39 -13.76
CA ASP A 375 -18.00 -30.17 -13.74
C ASP A 375 -17.54 -30.54 -12.32
N GLY A 376 -18.49 -30.82 -11.43
CA GLY A 376 -18.23 -31.16 -10.03
C GLY A 376 -17.90 -29.97 -9.11
N VAL A 377 -17.98 -28.74 -9.62
CA VAL A 377 -17.70 -27.51 -8.86
C VAL A 377 -18.94 -26.59 -8.85
N MET A 378 -19.28 -26.06 -7.68
CA MET A 378 -20.23 -24.96 -7.56
C MET A 378 -19.46 -23.65 -7.37
N ARG A 379 -19.74 -22.65 -8.20
CA ARG A 379 -19.23 -21.29 -8.01
C ARG A 379 -20.33 -20.42 -7.43
N ALA A 380 -20.05 -19.76 -6.31
CA ALA A 380 -21.00 -18.89 -5.62
C ALA A 380 -20.37 -17.55 -5.25
N THR A 381 -21.20 -16.52 -5.13
CA THR A 381 -20.81 -15.20 -4.65
C THR A 381 -21.19 -15.08 -3.17
N GLN A 382 -20.24 -14.71 -2.32
CA GLN A 382 -20.41 -14.61 -0.88
C GLN A 382 -20.00 -13.21 -0.39
N PRO A 383 -20.93 -12.38 0.09
CA PRO A 383 -20.58 -11.10 0.71
C PRO A 383 -20.08 -11.29 2.14
N PHE A 384 -19.08 -10.49 2.53
CA PHE A 384 -18.58 -10.34 3.90
C PHE A 384 -18.72 -8.88 4.32
N VAL A 385 -19.62 -8.63 5.27
CA VAL A 385 -19.86 -7.29 5.82
C VAL A 385 -18.89 -7.02 6.96
N TRP A 386 -18.27 -5.85 6.92
CA TRP A 386 -17.36 -5.30 7.90
C TRP A 386 -17.95 -3.98 8.41
N ALA A 387 -18.37 -3.97 9.67
CA ALA A 387 -18.86 -2.80 10.37
C ALA A 387 -18.14 -2.69 11.72
N LEU A 388 -17.84 -1.47 12.14
CA LEU A 388 -17.26 -1.22 13.44
C LEU A 388 -18.37 -1.32 14.49
N GLN A 389 -18.10 -2.05 15.58
CA GLN A 389 -19.04 -2.25 16.67
C GLN A 389 -18.99 -1.13 17.69
#